data_AF-A0A1V6ML17-F1
#
_entry.id   AF-A0A1V6ML17-F1
#
_cell.length_a   1.000
_cell.length_b   1.000
_cell.length_c   1.000
_cell.angle_alpha   90.00
_cell.angle_beta   90.00
_cell.angle_gamma   90.00
#
_symmetry.space_group_name_H-M   'P 1'
#
loop_
_entity.id
_entity.type
_entity.pdbx_description
1 polymer ?
#
loop_
_entity_poly.entity_id
_entity_poly.type
_entity_poly.pdbx_seq_one_letter_code
_entity_poly.pdbx_strand_id
1 'polypeptide(L)'
;MTDDLRLGELLRHEADTFPTGPAPVDEVLRRGRFARRRRTALAAGVVTAVIGLVATLGLTDLARRATPSPPATPPPSTAPPSPVPSTKDEGARTVSPYEAVDIGHGHRMALLPDGRQNYVVGTGDISAAVERAKKALGDNIRPDSLSSGRSVDGQHILYFGAFRAKTLPSRIQLRLDSGRRWAATVLTLPGHPQWGAYYVFRDASTADTGYTITAYTRDGAVLLEQHFGGPAAP
;
A
#
# COMPACT_ATOMS: atom_id res chain seq x y z
N MET A 1 -17.64 59.32 -21.66
CA MET A 1 -16.27 59.30 -21.08
C MET A 1 -16.26 59.56 -19.57
N THR A 2 -17.39 59.93 -18.95
CA THR A 2 -17.54 60.21 -17.51
C THR A 2 -17.99 58.99 -16.68
N ASP A 3 -18.62 57.99 -17.29
CA ASP A 3 -19.15 56.82 -16.56
C ASP A 3 -18.08 55.77 -16.19
N ASP A 4 -17.05 55.59 -17.02
CA ASP A 4 -15.97 54.63 -16.74
C ASP A 4 -15.11 55.04 -15.53
N LEU A 5 -14.93 56.35 -15.33
CA LEU A 5 -14.21 56.88 -14.15
C LEU A 5 -15.00 56.61 -12.87
N ARG A 6 -16.33 56.74 -12.94
CA ARG A 6 -17.23 56.52 -11.80
C ARG A 6 -17.30 55.04 -11.41
N LEU A 7 -17.25 54.14 -12.39
CA LEU A 7 -17.16 52.70 -12.14
C LEU A 7 -15.81 52.31 -11.51
N GLY A 8 -14.71 52.94 -11.95
CA GLY A 8 -13.39 52.74 -11.36
C GLY A 8 -13.29 53.16 -9.89
N GLU A 9 -13.95 54.26 -9.52
CA GLU A 9 -14.02 54.72 -8.12
C GLU A 9 -14.88 53.81 -7.24
N LEU A 10 -16.03 53.34 -7.75
CA LEU A 10 -16.89 52.41 -7.02
C LEU A 10 -16.19 51.07 -6.75
N LEU A 11 -15.46 50.53 -7.74
CA LEU A 11 -14.71 49.27 -7.55
C LEU A 11 -13.57 49.42 -6.55
N ARG A 12 -12.92 50.59 -6.50
CA ARG A 12 -11.89 50.89 -5.48
C ARG A 12 -12.49 50.98 -4.08
N HIS A 13 -13.62 51.67 -3.95
CA HIS A 13 -14.30 51.82 -2.67
C HIS A 13 -14.77 50.47 -2.10
N GLU A 14 -15.27 49.58 -2.96
CA GLU A 14 -15.68 48.23 -2.55
C GLU A 14 -14.46 47.38 -2.15
N ALA A 15 -13.34 47.46 -2.88
CA ALA A 15 -12.12 46.73 -2.57
C ALA A 15 -11.50 47.12 -1.22
N ASP A 16 -11.56 48.41 -0.87
CA ASP A 16 -11.06 48.93 0.41
C ASP A 16 -11.97 48.59 1.61
N THR A 17 -13.20 48.11 1.36
CA THR A 17 -14.17 47.75 2.40
C THR A 17 -13.98 46.31 2.90
N PHE A 18 -13.17 45.49 2.22
CA PHE A 18 -12.88 44.14 2.68
C PHE A 18 -11.93 44.19 3.90
N PRO A 19 -12.36 43.70 5.08
CA PRO A 19 -11.48 43.62 6.23
C PRO A 19 -10.35 42.64 5.90
N THR A 20 -9.16 43.19 5.70
CA THR A 20 -7.92 42.42 5.62
C THR A 20 -7.60 41.94 7.03
N GLY A 21 -8.24 40.82 7.41
CA GLY A 21 -7.89 40.10 8.62
C GLY A 21 -6.39 39.77 8.61
N PRO A 22 -5.74 39.70 9.78
CA PRO A 22 -4.33 39.36 9.85
C PRO A 22 -4.09 38.05 9.09
N ALA A 23 -3.07 38.05 8.23
CA ALA A 23 -2.72 36.86 7.47
C ALA A 23 -2.61 35.66 8.44
N PRO A 24 -3.13 34.47 8.10
CA PRO A 24 -3.18 33.31 9.00
C PRO A 24 -1.80 32.64 9.12
N VAL A 25 -0.79 33.44 9.45
CA VAL A 25 0.61 33.03 9.56
C VAL A 25 0.75 31.98 10.66
N ASP A 26 0.00 32.09 11.76
CA ASP A 26 0.05 31.13 12.87
C ASP A 26 -0.42 29.74 12.48
N GLU A 27 -1.47 29.62 11.67
CA GLU A 27 -1.98 28.32 11.21
C GLU A 27 -1.00 27.68 10.22
N VAL A 28 -0.40 28.48 9.33
CA VAL A 28 0.64 28.03 8.38
C VAL A 28 1.91 27.60 9.14
N LEU A 29 2.35 28.37 10.13
CA LEU A 29 3.50 28.04 10.97
C LEU A 29 3.22 26.83 11.85
N ARG A 30 2.00 26.65 12.38
CA ARG A 30 1.59 25.47 13.13
C ARG A 30 1.63 24.22 12.25
N ARG A 31 1.09 24.31 11.03
CA ARG A 31 1.11 23.23 10.04
C ARG A 31 2.54 22.89 9.58
N GLY A 32 3.39 23.90 9.38
CA GLY A 32 4.80 23.73 9.03
C GLY A 32 5.64 23.07 10.14
N ARG A 33 5.39 23.41 11.41
CA ARG A 33 6.08 22.81 12.56
C ARG A 33 5.78 21.31 12.71
N PHE A 34 4.54 20.88 12.47
CA PHE A 34 4.19 19.45 12.46
C PHE A 34 4.88 18.67 11.33
N ALA A 35 5.00 19.26 10.14
CA ALA A 35 5.70 18.64 9.02
C ALA A 35 7.23 18.54 9.25
N ARG A 36 7.83 19.54 9.91
CA ARG A 36 9.29 19.56 10.17
C ARG A 36 9.72 18.57 11.26
N ARG A 37 8.91 18.39 12.33
CA ARG A 37 9.20 17.39 13.39
C ARG A 37 9.27 15.95 12.86
N ARG A 38 8.51 15.63 11.80
CA ARG A 38 8.59 14.32 11.14
C ARG A 38 9.89 14.10 10.36
N ARG A 39 10.57 15.17 9.91
CA ARG A 39 11.83 15.07 9.15
C ARG A 39 13.06 15.00 10.04
N THR A 40 13.02 15.56 11.24
CA THR A 40 14.17 15.55 12.17
C THR A 40 14.31 14.28 13.00
N ALA A 41 13.41 13.30 12.88
CA ALA A 41 13.53 11.99 13.53
C ALA A 41 14.36 10.95 12.73
N LEU A 42 14.89 11.33 11.55
CA LEU A 42 15.76 10.47 10.72
C LEU A 42 17.21 10.99 10.64
N ALA A 43 17.58 11.98 11.44
CA ALA A 43 18.92 12.57 11.40
C ALA A 43 19.44 12.91 12.81
N ALA A 44 19.57 11.89 13.66
CA ALA A 44 20.50 11.87 14.79
C ALA A 44 20.62 10.43 15.32
N GLY A 45 21.76 9.77 15.10
CA GLY A 45 22.02 8.44 15.66
C GLY A 45 23.22 7.75 15.04
N VAL A 46 24.41 8.28 15.30
CA VAL A 46 25.73 7.72 14.99
C VAL A 46 25.98 6.40 15.76
N VAL A 47 26.41 5.37 15.03
CA VAL A 47 27.32 4.25 15.36
C VAL A 47 27.39 3.75 16.81
N THR A 48 26.97 2.49 17.03
CA THR A 48 27.75 1.50 17.81
C THR A 48 27.31 0.07 17.48
N ALA A 49 28.30 -0.76 17.11
CA ALA A 49 28.18 -2.18 16.83
C ALA A 49 28.17 -3.02 18.12
N VAL A 50 27.33 -4.06 18.20
CA VAL A 50 27.50 -5.27 19.05
C VAL A 50 26.69 -6.41 18.37
N ILE A 51 27.36 -7.29 17.63
CA ILE A 51 27.71 -8.69 18.00
C ILE A 51 26.46 -9.57 18.23
N GLY A 52 26.32 -10.57 17.36
CA GLY A 52 25.34 -11.63 17.49
C GLY A 52 25.62 -12.55 18.68
N LEU A 53 24.56 -13.21 19.16
CA LEU A 53 24.67 -14.36 20.04
C LEU A 53 23.92 -15.54 19.40
N VAL A 54 24.71 -16.37 18.73
CA VAL A 54 24.42 -17.80 18.58
C VAL A 54 24.68 -18.44 19.95
N ALA A 55 23.72 -19.16 20.48
CA ALA A 55 23.95 -20.18 21.48
C ALA A 55 23.33 -21.49 20.97
N THR A 56 24.18 -22.31 20.39
CA THR A 56 23.97 -23.74 20.19
C THR A 56 24.47 -24.50 21.43
N LEU A 57 24.08 -25.79 21.52
CA LEU A 57 24.47 -26.85 22.47
C LEU A 57 23.48 -27.04 23.64
N GLY A 58 23.02 -28.24 23.95
CA GLY A 58 23.39 -29.56 23.46
C GLY A 58 22.51 -30.65 24.10
N LEU A 59 22.58 -31.85 23.51
CA LEU A 59 21.87 -33.07 23.89
C LEU A 59 22.11 -33.47 25.36
N THR A 60 21.10 -34.10 25.98
CA THR A 60 21.27 -35.38 26.69
C THR A 60 19.95 -36.14 26.76
N ASP A 61 20.07 -37.42 26.46
CA ASP A 61 19.08 -38.50 26.49
C ASP A 61 19.16 -39.17 27.87
N LEU A 62 18.02 -39.58 28.45
CA LEU A 62 17.84 -40.89 29.12
C LEU A 62 16.49 -41.02 29.84
N ALA A 63 15.83 -42.14 29.49
CA ALA A 63 15.02 -43.03 30.31
C ALA A 63 13.48 -42.92 30.27
N ARG A 64 12.89 -43.87 29.50
CA ARG A 64 11.99 -44.99 29.93
C ARG A 64 10.87 -44.62 30.94
N ARG A 65 9.61 -45.06 30.81
CA ARG A 65 8.99 -46.23 30.16
C ARG A 65 7.47 -46.10 30.43
N ALA A 66 6.62 -46.47 29.47
CA ALA A 66 5.43 -47.32 29.69
C ALA A 66 4.55 -47.32 28.44
N THR A 67 4.47 -48.48 27.79
CA THR A 67 3.40 -48.84 26.85
C THR A 67 2.17 -49.28 27.67
N PRO A 68 0.96 -48.96 27.21
CA PRO A 68 0.12 -50.04 26.69
C PRO A 68 -0.70 -49.68 25.43
N SER A 69 -0.71 -50.64 24.50
CA SER A 69 -1.62 -51.04 23.42
C SER A 69 -2.56 -50.07 22.65
N PRO A 70 -2.82 -50.36 21.35
CA PRO A 70 -3.32 -49.40 20.37
C PRO A 70 -4.85 -49.43 20.20
N PRO A 71 -5.43 -48.34 19.69
CA PRO A 71 -6.56 -48.45 18.78
C PRO A 71 -6.32 -47.73 17.44
N ALA A 72 -6.60 -48.48 16.38
CA ALA A 72 -7.01 -48.08 15.03
C ALA A 72 -6.36 -46.85 14.37
N THR A 73 -5.50 -47.13 13.39
CA THR A 73 -5.06 -46.21 12.33
C THR A 73 -6.25 -45.59 11.58
N PRO A 74 -6.48 -44.27 11.62
CA PRO A 74 -7.25 -43.59 10.59
C PRO A 74 -6.37 -43.43 9.33
N PRO A 75 -6.96 -43.50 8.12
CA PRO A 75 -6.21 -43.37 6.87
C PRO A 75 -5.49 -42.01 6.79
N PRO A 76 -4.38 -41.92 6.01
CA PRO A 76 -3.70 -40.65 5.82
C PRO A 76 -4.67 -39.64 5.21
N SER A 77 -4.95 -38.58 5.97
CA SER A 77 -5.64 -37.41 5.46
C SER A 77 -4.75 -36.79 4.38
N THR A 78 -5.11 -37.03 3.13
CA THR A 78 -4.59 -36.30 1.97
C THR A 78 -4.78 -34.82 2.25
N ALA A 79 -3.71 -34.14 2.68
CA ALA A 79 -3.71 -32.69 2.68
C ALA A 79 -4.00 -32.23 1.24
N PRO A 80 -4.98 -31.35 1.01
CA PRO A 80 -5.22 -30.83 -0.33
C PRO A 80 -3.92 -30.15 -0.81
N PRO A 81 -3.55 -30.35 -2.08
CA PRO A 81 -2.35 -29.71 -2.62
C PRO A 81 -2.45 -28.20 -2.40
N SER A 82 -1.41 -27.62 -1.82
CA SER A 82 -1.24 -26.17 -1.76
C SER A 82 -1.43 -25.61 -3.18
N PRO A 83 -2.33 -24.64 -3.39
CA PRO A 83 -2.55 -24.11 -4.72
C PRO A 83 -1.27 -23.46 -5.22
N VAL A 84 -0.68 -24.06 -6.24
CA VAL A 84 0.36 -23.46 -7.07
C VAL A 84 -0.26 -22.20 -7.70
N PRO A 85 0.38 -21.01 -7.63
CA PRO A 85 -0.18 -19.81 -8.22
C PRO A 85 -0.30 -20.01 -9.74
N SER A 86 -1.53 -20.13 -10.21
CA SER A 86 -1.87 -20.27 -11.61
C SER A 86 -1.57 -18.96 -12.33
N THR A 87 -0.70 -19.00 -13.34
CA THR A 87 -0.43 -17.87 -14.26
C THR A 87 -1.56 -17.68 -15.26
N LYS A 88 -2.81 -17.78 -14.81
CA LYS A 88 -3.98 -17.40 -15.59
C LYS A 88 -4.24 -15.93 -15.27
N ASP A 89 -4.61 -15.17 -16.29
CA ASP A 89 -5.06 -13.77 -16.18
C ASP A 89 -6.37 -13.77 -15.36
N GLU A 90 -6.26 -14.06 -14.06
CA GLU A 90 -7.37 -14.00 -13.12
C GLU A 90 -7.67 -12.53 -12.94
N GLY A 91 -8.83 -12.10 -13.47
CA GLY A 91 -9.32 -10.74 -13.31
C GLY A 91 -9.43 -10.35 -11.82
N ALA A 92 -9.94 -9.15 -11.57
CA ALA A 92 -10.06 -8.65 -10.21
C ALA A 92 -10.80 -9.62 -9.28
N ARG A 93 -10.15 -10.00 -8.18
CA ARG A 93 -10.72 -10.83 -7.12
C ARG A 93 -11.51 -9.94 -6.16
N THR A 94 -12.80 -10.21 -6.02
CA THR A 94 -13.62 -9.54 -5.01
C THR A 94 -13.38 -10.15 -3.63
N VAL A 95 -13.22 -9.30 -2.62
CA VAL A 95 -12.93 -9.68 -1.22
C VAL A 95 -13.90 -9.00 -0.27
N SER A 96 -14.11 -9.57 0.92
CA SER A 96 -15.01 -8.95 1.89
C SER A 96 -14.37 -7.70 2.52
N PRO A 97 -15.16 -6.68 2.86
CA PRO A 97 -14.67 -5.55 3.64
C PRO A 97 -13.94 -5.98 4.92
N TYR A 98 -12.80 -5.35 5.19
CA TYR A 98 -11.95 -5.58 6.38
C TYR A 98 -11.34 -6.98 6.50
N GLU A 99 -11.57 -7.87 5.53
CA GLU A 99 -11.01 -9.21 5.53
C GLU A 99 -9.51 -9.17 5.23
N ALA A 100 -8.70 -9.78 6.11
CA ALA A 100 -7.26 -9.92 5.90
C ALA A 100 -6.99 -11.11 4.97
N VAL A 101 -6.88 -10.83 3.67
CA VAL A 101 -6.63 -11.82 2.63
C VAL A 101 -5.16 -12.14 2.54
N ASP A 102 -4.81 -13.42 2.48
CA ASP A 102 -3.45 -13.88 2.19
C ASP A 102 -3.09 -13.52 0.74
N ILE A 103 -2.00 -12.77 0.58
CA ILE A 103 -1.46 -12.37 -0.72
C ILE A 103 -0.16 -13.10 -1.06
N GLY A 104 0.32 -13.98 -0.18
CA GLY A 104 1.54 -14.77 -0.36
C GLY A 104 2.70 -14.31 0.51
N HIS A 105 3.69 -15.20 0.67
CA HIS A 105 4.93 -14.95 1.42
C HIS A 105 4.70 -14.45 2.86
N GLY A 106 3.61 -14.87 3.50
CA GLY A 106 3.26 -14.42 4.85
C GLY A 106 2.72 -12.99 4.91
N HIS A 107 2.51 -12.31 3.77
CA HIS A 107 1.85 -11.01 3.72
C HIS A 107 0.35 -11.18 3.62
N ARG A 108 -0.37 -10.24 4.23
CA ARG A 108 -1.81 -10.09 4.13
C ARG A 108 -2.17 -8.69 3.68
N MET A 109 -3.30 -8.59 2.98
CA MET A 109 -3.89 -7.33 2.57
C MET A 109 -5.37 -7.31 2.95
N ALA A 110 -5.85 -6.17 3.45
CA ALA A 110 -7.26 -5.94 3.71
C ALA A 110 -7.71 -4.67 3.01
N LEU A 111 -8.91 -4.69 2.41
CA LEU A 111 -9.55 -3.51 1.83
C LEU A 111 -10.56 -2.94 2.82
N LEU A 112 -10.55 -1.62 2.97
CA LEU A 112 -11.38 -0.88 3.90
C LEU A 112 -12.31 0.01 3.08
N PRO A 113 -13.64 -0.21 3.11
CA PRO A 113 -14.60 0.68 2.43
C PRO A 113 -14.59 2.09 3.03
N ASP A 114 -14.29 2.18 4.32
CA ASP A 114 -14.41 3.39 5.12
C ASP A 114 -13.05 3.87 5.63
N GLY A 115 -12.93 5.20 5.78
CA GLY A 115 -11.76 5.86 6.37
C GLY A 115 -10.68 6.25 5.35
N ARG A 116 -9.62 6.93 5.84
CA ARG A 116 -8.52 7.42 4.96
C ARG A 116 -7.80 6.32 4.26
N GLN A 117 -7.62 5.22 4.95
CA GLN A 117 -6.70 4.20 4.55
C GLN A 117 -7.52 3.11 3.89
N ASN A 118 -7.72 3.23 2.58
CA ASN A 118 -8.56 2.32 1.80
C ASN A 118 -8.03 0.87 1.78
N TYR A 119 -6.76 0.65 2.13
CA TYR A 119 -6.21 -0.69 2.28
C TYR A 119 -5.07 -0.75 3.31
N VAL A 120 -4.89 -1.90 3.92
CA VAL A 120 -3.75 -2.20 4.81
C VAL A 120 -2.99 -3.39 4.23
N VAL A 121 -1.65 -3.34 4.30
CA VAL A 121 -0.78 -4.46 3.98
C VAL A 121 0.23 -4.66 5.11
N GLY A 122 0.58 -5.92 5.39
CA GLY A 122 1.60 -6.25 6.39
C GLY A 122 1.86 -7.75 6.47
N THR A 123 2.87 -8.14 7.24
CA THR A 123 3.25 -9.54 7.48
C THR A 123 2.51 -10.14 8.67
N GLY A 124 2.12 -11.41 8.58
CA GLY A 124 1.47 -12.15 9.67
C GLY A 124 0.04 -11.69 9.93
N ASP A 125 -0.34 -11.59 11.21
CA ASP A 125 -1.66 -11.07 11.58
C ASP A 125 -1.70 -9.54 11.50
N ILE A 126 -2.60 -9.02 10.65
CA ILE A 126 -2.80 -7.59 10.45
C ILE A 126 -4.08 -7.06 11.11
N SER A 127 -4.79 -7.86 11.91
CA SER A 127 -6.07 -7.51 12.56
C SER A 127 -6.00 -6.17 13.31
N ALA A 128 -4.99 -5.98 14.16
CA ALA A 128 -4.79 -4.74 14.90
C ALA A 128 -4.50 -3.53 13.99
N ALA A 129 -3.83 -3.75 12.85
CA ALA A 129 -3.59 -2.69 11.87
C ALA A 129 -4.88 -2.29 11.15
N VAL A 130 -5.74 -3.26 10.81
CA VAL A 130 -7.07 -3.03 10.24
C VAL A 130 -7.95 -2.24 11.22
N GLU A 131 -8.00 -2.63 12.50
CA GLU A 131 -8.79 -1.92 13.52
C GLU A 131 -8.33 -0.48 13.74
N ARG A 132 -7.03 -0.21 13.67
CA ARG A 132 -6.51 1.16 13.71
C ARG A 132 -6.89 1.95 12.47
N ALA A 133 -6.82 1.33 11.29
CA ALA A 133 -7.12 1.98 10.02
C ALA A 133 -8.60 2.37 9.89
N LYS A 134 -9.53 1.58 10.44
CA LYS A 134 -10.97 1.92 10.53
C LYS A 134 -11.25 3.28 11.18
N LYS A 135 -10.38 3.72 12.10
CA LYS A 135 -10.55 4.98 12.85
C LYS A 135 -9.92 6.20 12.16
N ALA A 136 -9.25 6.02 11.02
CA ALA A 136 -8.60 7.11 10.31
C ALA A 136 -9.61 7.90 9.44
N LEU A 137 -9.71 9.23 9.60
CA LEU A 137 -10.70 10.09 8.91
C LEU A 137 -10.23 10.75 7.60
N GLY A 138 -10.93 10.51 6.47
CA GLY A 138 -10.66 11.14 5.16
C GLY A 138 -10.51 10.11 4.02
N ASP A 139 -9.71 10.43 2.98
CA ASP A 139 -9.52 9.61 1.78
C ASP A 139 -8.06 9.71 1.29
N ASN A 140 -7.36 8.59 1.06
CA ASN A 140 -5.95 8.59 0.66
C ASN A 140 -5.69 8.24 -0.81
N ILE A 141 -6.72 7.92 -1.59
CA ILE A 141 -6.57 7.67 -3.03
C ILE A 141 -7.26 8.81 -3.78
N ARG A 142 -6.47 9.62 -4.50
CA ARG A 142 -7.03 10.71 -5.29
C ARG A 142 -7.92 10.14 -6.42
N PRO A 143 -8.96 10.85 -6.86
CA PRO A 143 -9.66 10.51 -8.09
C PRO A 143 -8.68 10.35 -9.27
N ASP A 144 -8.94 9.37 -10.14
CA ASP A 144 -8.17 9.10 -11.35
C ASP A 144 -6.66 8.98 -11.09
N SER A 145 -6.27 8.17 -10.10
CA SER A 145 -4.88 8.03 -9.67
C SER A 145 -4.46 6.61 -9.30
N LEU A 146 -3.14 6.41 -9.31
CA LEU A 146 -2.48 5.23 -8.76
C LEU A 146 -1.69 5.64 -7.50
N SER A 147 -1.67 4.75 -6.52
CA SER A 147 -0.73 4.79 -5.41
C SER A 147 0.14 3.55 -5.46
N SER A 148 1.36 3.62 -4.94
CA SER A 148 2.25 2.48 -4.87
C SER A 148 3.12 2.52 -3.61
N GLY A 149 3.48 1.36 -3.12
CA GLY A 149 4.41 1.09 -2.06
C GLY A 149 5.26 -0.14 -2.40
N ARG A 150 6.40 -0.26 -1.71
CA ARG A 150 7.31 -1.39 -1.85
C ARG A 150 7.72 -1.89 -0.48
N SER A 151 7.70 -3.21 -0.30
CA SER A 151 8.25 -3.88 0.88
C SER A 151 9.28 -4.91 0.43
N VAL A 152 10.43 -4.97 1.10
CA VAL A 152 11.45 -5.99 0.86
C VAL A 152 11.35 -7.01 1.99
N ASP A 153 11.24 -8.29 1.64
CA ASP A 153 11.10 -9.40 2.56
C ASP A 153 11.99 -10.56 2.13
N GLY A 154 13.17 -10.66 2.74
CA GLY A 154 14.18 -11.66 2.40
C GLY A 154 14.55 -11.60 0.92
N GLN A 155 14.23 -12.67 0.19
CA GLN A 155 14.51 -12.82 -1.25
C GLN A 155 13.40 -12.25 -2.14
N HIS A 156 12.34 -11.68 -1.57
CA HIS A 156 11.20 -11.18 -2.33
C HIS A 156 10.99 -9.68 -2.11
N ILE A 157 10.40 -9.05 -3.12
CA ILE A 157 9.92 -7.68 -3.10
C ILE A 157 8.44 -7.71 -3.42
N LEU A 158 7.66 -7.14 -2.51
CA LEU A 158 6.25 -6.86 -2.70
C LEU A 158 6.09 -5.45 -3.25
N TYR A 159 5.60 -5.34 -4.48
CA TYR A 159 5.03 -4.11 -5.02
C TYR A 159 3.53 -4.14 -4.75
N PHE A 160 3.01 -3.10 -4.14
CA PHE A 160 1.59 -3.05 -3.78
C PHE A 160 1.06 -1.63 -3.93
N GLY A 161 -0.25 -1.48 -4.07
CA GLY A 161 -0.84 -0.17 -4.18
C GLY A 161 -2.34 -0.21 -4.32
N ALA A 162 -2.90 0.93 -4.67
CA ALA A 162 -4.31 1.06 -4.97
C ALA A 162 -4.54 1.97 -6.17
N PHE A 163 -5.65 1.76 -6.86
CA PHE A 163 -6.11 2.58 -7.96
C PHE A 163 -7.46 3.20 -7.62
N ARG A 164 -7.75 4.36 -8.19
CA ARG A 164 -9.11 4.89 -8.31
C ARG A 164 -9.32 5.40 -9.72
N ALA A 165 -10.32 4.87 -10.39
CA ALA A 165 -10.61 5.15 -11.79
C ALA A 165 -12.11 5.10 -12.05
N LYS A 166 -12.62 5.96 -12.95
CA LYS A 166 -14.02 5.94 -13.39
C LYS A 166 -14.46 4.60 -13.97
N THR A 167 -13.53 3.90 -14.61
CA THR A 167 -13.73 2.56 -15.20
C THR A 167 -12.83 1.57 -14.46
N LEU A 168 -13.39 0.42 -14.07
CA LEU A 168 -12.61 -0.62 -13.40
C LEU A 168 -11.55 -1.18 -14.37
N PRO A 169 -10.26 -1.22 -13.98
CA PRO A 169 -9.23 -1.83 -14.79
C PRO A 169 -9.51 -3.32 -15.04
N SER A 170 -9.31 -3.77 -16.27
CA SER A 170 -9.32 -5.21 -16.61
C SER A 170 -8.02 -5.89 -16.21
N ARG A 171 -6.93 -5.12 -16.18
CA ARG A 171 -5.56 -5.56 -15.91
C ARG A 171 -4.75 -4.41 -15.34
N ILE A 172 -3.89 -4.72 -14.38
CA ILE A 172 -2.84 -3.82 -13.90
C ILE A 172 -1.49 -4.50 -14.13
N GLN A 173 -0.51 -3.76 -14.64
CA GLN A 173 0.83 -4.25 -14.95
C GLN A 173 1.89 -3.44 -14.22
N LEU A 174 2.83 -4.14 -13.62
CA LEU A 174 4.11 -3.60 -13.18
C LEU A 174 5.12 -3.71 -14.33
N ARG A 175 5.83 -2.62 -14.63
CA ARG A 175 7.00 -2.60 -15.51
C ARG A 175 8.18 -2.00 -14.76
N LEU A 176 9.26 -2.74 -14.59
CA LEU A 176 10.49 -2.16 -14.06
C LEU A 176 11.20 -1.34 -15.14
N ASP A 177 12.07 -0.41 -14.75
CA ASP A 177 12.80 0.43 -15.72
C ASP A 177 13.74 -0.40 -16.62
N SER A 178 14.21 -1.55 -16.14
CA SER A 178 14.84 -2.62 -16.95
C SER A 178 13.97 -3.18 -18.09
N GLY A 179 12.69 -2.80 -18.18
CA GLY A 179 11.76 -3.17 -19.24
C GLY A 179 10.96 -4.45 -18.97
N ARG A 180 11.31 -5.21 -17.93
CA ARG A 180 10.57 -6.43 -17.53
C ARG A 180 9.17 -6.08 -17.03
N ARG A 181 8.19 -6.92 -17.37
CA ARG A 181 6.75 -6.67 -17.14
C ARG A 181 6.07 -7.84 -16.46
N TRP A 182 5.10 -7.52 -15.63
CA TRP A 182 4.32 -8.50 -14.90
C TRP A 182 2.89 -8.05 -14.62
N ALA A 183 1.94 -8.97 -14.73
CA ALA A 183 0.58 -8.73 -14.26
C ALA A 183 0.54 -8.66 -12.73
N ALA A 184 -0.29 -7.74 -12.22
CA ALA A 184 -0.64 -7.62 -10.82
C ALA A 184 -1.96 -8.33 -10.52
N THR A 185 -2.02 -8.94 -9.35
CA THR A 185 -3.28 -9.43 -8.80
C THR A 185 -4.06 -8.23 -8.28
N VAL A 186 -5.33 -8.12 -8.66
CA VAL A 186 -6.20 -7.00 -8.28
C VAL A 186 -7.24 -7.48 -7.28
N LEU A 187 -7.43 -6.71 -6.20
CA LEU A 187 -8.46 -6.92 -5.18
C LEU A 187 -9.49 -5.79 -5.24
N THR A 188 -10.77 -6.13 -5.14
CA THR A 188 -11.89 -5.17 -5.13
C THR A 188 -12.89 -5.49 -4.03
N LEU A 189 -13.67 -4.50 -3.60
CA LEU A 189 -14.82 -4.73 -2.71
C LEU A 189 -16.09 -5.03 -3.55
N PRO A 190 -17.09 -5.70 -2.96
CA PRO A 190 -18.40 -5.85 -3.59
C PRO A 190 -19.08 -4.50 -3.86
N GLY A 191 -20.02 -4.47 -4.80
CA GLY A 191 -20.79 -3.25 -5.13
C GLY A 191 -20.13 -2.32 -6.14
N HIS A 192 -19.10 -2.79 -6.85
CA HIS A 192 -18.40 -2.05 -7.91
C HIS A 192 -17.87 -0.66 -7.49
N PRO A 193 -17.06 -0.58 -6.43
CA PRO A 193 -16.36 0.66 -6.12
C PRO A 193 -15.46 1.07 -7.29
N GLN A 194 -15.35 2.39 -7.53
CA GLN A 194 -14.43 2.97 -8.51
C GLN A 194 -12.96 2.91 -8.04
N TRP A 195 -12.61 2.02 -7.12
CA TRP A 195 -11.27 1.85 -6.58
C TRP A 195 -11.03 0.39 -6.17
N GLY A 196 -9.75 0.01 -6.07
CA GLY A 196 -9.32 -1.30 -5.58
C GLY A 196 -7.83 -1.29 -5.23
N ALA A 197 -7.32 -2.42 -4.75
CA ALA A 197 -5.91 -2.61 -4.44
C ALA A 197 -5.26 -3.57 -5.44
N TYR A 198 -3.95 -3.53 -5.56
CA TYR A 198 -3.19 -4.46 -6.39
C TYR A 198 -1.87 -4.85 -5.72
N TYR A 199 -1.34 -6.01 -6.08
CA TYR A 199 -0.04 -6.47 -5.60
C TYR A 199 0.69 -7.37 -6.61
N VAL A 200 2.02 -7.40 -6.47
CA VAL A 200 2.95 -8.22 -7.26
C VAL A 200 4.14 -8.61 -6.38
N PHE A 201 4.48 -9.89 -6.31
CA PHE A 201 5.73 -10.37 -5.73
C PHE A 201 6.80 -10.59 -6.80
N ARG A 202 8.03 -10.16 -6.54
CA ARG A 202 9.20 -10.41 -7.41
C ARG A 202 10.42 -10.78 -6.60
N ASP A 203 11.41 -11.38 -7.25
CA ASP A 203 12.68 -11.67 -6.59
C ASP A 203 13.45 -10.37 -6.36
N ALA A 204 14.05 -10.24 -5.18
CA ALA A 204 14.84 -9.06 -4.81
C ALA A 204 16.07 -8.86 -5.70
N SER A 205 16.59 -9.92 -6.32
CA SER A 205 17.64 -9.85 -7.34
C SER A 205 17.21 -9.12 -8.62
N THR A 206 15.90 -9.00 -8.86
CA THR A 206 15.33 -8.27 -10.00
C THR A 206 14.93 -6.84 -9.66
N ALA A 207 15.27 -6.37 -8.46
CA ALA A 207 14.90 -5.04 -7.99
C ALA A 207 15.46 -3.96 -8.91
N ASP A 208 14.60 -3.02 -9.27
CA ASP A 208 14.99 -1.77 -9.88
C ASP A 208 14.73 -0.60 -8.92
N THR A 209 15.40 0.53 -9.17
CA THR A 209 15.22 1.77 -8.42
C THR A 209 13.95 2.51 -8.86
N GLY A 210 13.48 2.28 -10.08
CA GLY A 210 12.24 2.83 -10.61
C GLY A 210 11.38 1.79 -11.33
N TYR A 211 10.08 2.08 -11.39
CA TYR A 211 9.09 1.22 -12.01
C TYR A 211 7.82 1.98 -12.38
N THR A 212 7.13 1.52 -13.42
CA THR A 212 5.81 2.01 -13.85
C THR A 212 4.71 1.04 -13.46
N ILE A 213 3.58 1.57 -12.99
CA ILE A 213 2.32 0.85 -12.88
C ILE A 213 1.37 1.38 -13.96
N THR A 214 0.81 0.48 -14.74
CA THR A 214 -0.17 0.82 -15.79
C THR A 214 -1.45 0.01 -15.61
N ALA A 215 -2.59 0.69 -15.58
CA ALA A 215 -3.93 0.10 -15.55
C ALA A 215 -4.56 0.17 -16.94
N TYR A 216 -5.22 -0.91 -17.37
CA TYR A 216 -5.76 -1.04 -18.73
C TYR A 216 -7.27 -1.28 -18.76
N THR A 217 -7.93 -0.87 -19.84
CA THR A 217 -9.28 -1.32 -20.21
C THR A 217 -9.26 -2.77 -20.73
N ARG A 218 -10.43 -3.41 -20.88
CA ARG A 218 -10.54 -4.78 -21.41
C ARG A 218 -9.94 -4.92 -22.82
N ASP A 219 -10.06 -3.86 -23.60
CA ASP A 219 -9.60 -3.66 -24.97
C ASP A 219 -8.11 -3.25 -25.03
N GLY A 220 -7.46 -3.09 -23.88
CA GLY A 220 -6.03 -2.85 -23.78
C GLY A 220 -5.61 -1.38 -23.84
N ALA A 221 -6.56 -0.44 -23.87
CA ALA A 221 -6.25 0.98 -23.76
C ALA A 221 -5.75 1.33 -22.35
N VAL A 222 -4.87 2.30 -22.23
CA VAL A 222 -4.35 2.77 -20.93
C VAL A 222 -5.42 3.63 -20.24
N LEU A 223 -5.81 3.22 -19.03
CA LEU A 223 -6.67 4.00 -18.14
C LEU A 223 -5.85 4.98 -17.29
N LEU A 224 -4.81 4.46 -16.66
CA LEU A 224 -3.92 5.20 -15.78
C LEU A 224 -2.50 4.66 -15.95
N GLU A 225 -1.51 5.54 -15.90
CA GLU A 225 -0.11 5.17 -15.88
C GLU A 225 0.65 6.08 -14.92
N GLN A 226 1.49 5.50 -14.08
CA GLN A 226 2.31 6.26 -13.16
C GLN A 226 3.66 5.59 -12.90
N HIS A 227 4.72 6.39 -12.99
CA HIS A 227 6.08 5.99 -12.61
C HIS A 227 6.34 6.29 -11.13
N PHE A 228 7.07 5.38 -10.48
CA PHE A 228 7.47 5.44 -9.08
C PHE A 228 8.96 5.11 -8.97
N GLY A 229 9.68 5.86 -8.13
CA GLY A 229 11.13 5.73 -8.00
C GLY A 229 11.91 6.62 -8.98
N GLY A 230 13.21 6.37 -9.14
CA GLY A 230 14.17 7.26 -9.83
C GLY A 230 15.22 7.85 -8.87
N PRO A 231 16.37 8.33 -9.38
CA PRO A 231 17.58 8.46 -8.57
C PRO A 231 17.39 9.42 -7.39
N ALA A 232 18.00 9.07 -6.24
CA ALA A 232 18.26 10.06 -5.21
C ALA A 232 19.01 11.22 -5.87
N ALA A 233 18.53 12.45 -5.67
CA ALA A 233 19.21 13.65 -6.15
C ALA A 233 20.69 13.61 -5.71
N PRO A 234 21.64 14.03 -6.57
CA PRO A 234 23.05 14.12 -6.19
C PRO A 234 23.27 15.02 -4.98
#